data_AF-A0A2V7K1B3-F1
#
_entry.id   AF-A0A2V7K1B3-F1
#
_cell.length_a   1.000
_cell.length_b   1.000
_cell.length_c   1.000
_cell.angle_alpha   90.00
_cell.angle_beta   90.00
_cell.angle_gamma   90.00
#
_symmetry.space_group_name_H-M   'P 1'
#
loop_
_entity.id
_entity.type
_entity.pdbx_description
1 polymer ?
#
loop_
_entity_poly.entity_id
_entity_poly.type
_entity_poly.pdbx_seq_one_letter_code
_entity_poly.pdbx_strand_id
1 'polypeptide(L)'
;GLVLLANLPQHTANGTSLAALLLPVGILGVLEYNRRGQVNFGYAAIIAAGLLIGAFVGAKLAGPVSEVALRRAFGAFLLLVAGRLLLS
;
A
#
# COMPACT_ATOMS: atom_id res chain seq x y z
N GLY A 1 3.73 -8.25 -9.80
CA GLY A 1 5.07 -8.79 -10.10
C GLY A 1 5.28 -10.14 -9.46
N LEU A 2 5.45 -10.18 -8.14
CA LEU A 2 5.82 -11.41 -7.40
C LEU A 2 4.79 -12.56 -7.47
N VAL A 3 3.50 -12.27 -7.55
CA VAL A 3 2.46 -13.31 -7.72
C VAL A 3 2.58 -14.01 -9.09
N LEU A 4 2.93 -13.25 -10.13
CA LEU A 4 3.02 -13.73 -11.52
C LEU A 4 4.40 -14.33 -11.86
N LEU A 5 5.48 -13.86 -11.21
CA LEU A 5 6.86 -14.25 -11.52
C LEU A 5 7.50 -15.19 -10.47
N ALA A 6 7.05 -15.15 -9.21
CA ALA A 6 7.63 -15.93 -8.11
C ALA A 6 6.67 -16.97 -7.51
N ASN A 7 5.47 -17.13 -8.09
CA ASN A 7 4.46 -18.13 -7.72
C ASN A 7 4.12 -18.18 -6.21
N LEU A 8 4.18 -17.02 -5.55
CA LEU A 8 3.90 -16.87 -4.13
C LEU A 8 2.38 -16.70 -3.89
N PRO A 9 1.84 -17.27 -2.80
CA PRO A 9 0.47 -17.00 -2.36
C PRO A 9 0.21 -15.50 -2.23
N GLN A 10 -0.96 -15.03 -2.66
CA GLN A 10 -1.32 -13.61 -2.76
C GLN A 10 -1.07 -12.82 -1.45
N HIS A 11 -1.37 -13.42 -0.30
CA HIS A 11 -1.11 -12.82 1.02
C HIS A 11 0.37 -12.64 1.30
N THR A 12 1.19 -13.65 1.00
CA THR A 12 2.64 -13.62 1.20
C THR A 12 3.31 -12.64 0.24
N ALA A 13 2.89 -12.62 -1.02
CA ALA A 13 3.44 -11.70 -2.01
C ALA A 13 3.16 -10.22 -1.66
N ASN A 14 1.97 -9.92 -1.12
CA ASN A 14 1.64 -8.59 -0.62
C ASN A 14 2.49 -8.20 0.60
N GLY A 15 2.66 -9.11 1.57
CA GLY A 15 3.49 -8.87 2.75
C GLY A 15 4.97 -8.64 2.42
N THR A 16 5.54 -9.46 1.54
CA THR A 16 6.94 -9.34 1.12
C THR A 16 7.20 -8.06 0.31
N SER A 17 6.26 -7.66 -0.56
CA SER A 17 6.37 -6.40 -1.30
C SER A 17 6.36 -5.20 -0.35
N LEU A 18 5.49 -5.22 0.67
CA LEU A 18 5.44 -4.18 1.70
C LEU A 18 6.75 -4.09 2.48
N ALA A 19 7.31 -5.23 2.91
CA ALA A 19 8.58 -5.25 3.64
C ALA A 19 9.75 -4.72 2.79
N ALA A 20 9.84 -5.13 1.52
CA ALA A 20 10.89 -4.70 0.61
C ALA A 20 10.80 -3.20 0.26
N LEU A 21 9.60 -2.62 0.22
CA LEU A 21 9.41 -1.20 -0.08
C LEU A 21 9.52 -0.31 1.16
N LEU A 22 8.99 -0.74 2.31
CA LEU A 22 8.98 0.10 3.51
C LEU A 22 10.32 0.12 4.24
N LEU A 23 11.03 -1.02 4.32
CA LEU A 23 12.21 -1.12 5.18
C LEU A 23 13.43 -0.38 4.61
N PRO A 24 13.90 -0.63 3.38
CA PRO A 24 15.08 0.04 2.84
C PRO A 24 14.74 1.37 2.16
N VAL A 25 13.70 1.40 1.31
CA VAL A 25 13.38 2.57 0.49
C VAL A 25 12.71 3.65 1.33
N GLY A 26 11.80 3.28 2.24
CA GLY A 26 11.14 4.22 3.15
C GLY A 26 12.13 4.95 4.06
N ILE A 27 13.06 4.22 4.69
CA ILE A 27 14.06 4.80 5.61
C ILE A 27 15.01 5.74 4.87
N LEU A 28 15.56 5.32 3.74
CA LEU A 28 16.47 6.16 2.94
C LEU A 28 15.75 7.39 2.37
N GLY A 29 14.49 7.25 1.95
CA GLY A 29 13.67 8.36 1.48
C GLY A 29 13.43 9.40 2.57
N VAL A 30 13.04 8.98 3.78
CA VAL A 30 12.82 9.91 4.91
C VAL A 30 14.11 10.63 5.29
N LEU A 31 15.25 9.92 5.33
CA LEU A 31 16.56 10.52 5.64
C LEU A 31 16.96 11.60 4.63
N GLU A 32 16.79 11.34 3.34
CA GLU A 32 17.13 12.27 2.27
C GLU A 32 16.20 13.50 2.26
N TYR A 33 14.88 13.29 2.39
CA TYR A 33 13.91 14.39 2.44
C TYR A 33 14.01 15.20 3.74
N ASN A 34 14.36 14.57 4.86
CA ASN A 34 14.58 15.26 6.13
C ASN A 34 15.82 16.15 6.05
N ARG A 35 16.89 15.67 5.37
CA ARG A 35 18.07 16.51 5.07
C ARG A 35 17.75 17.75 4.25
N ARG A 36 16.70 17.70 3.43
CA ARG A 36 16.21 18.84 2.63
C ARG A 36 15.20 19.72 3.37
N GLY A 37 14.88 19.43 4.63
CA GLY A 37 13.89 20.16 5.43
C GLY A 37 12.45 19.99 4.94
N GLN A 38 12.19 19.00 4.08
CA GLN A 38 10.91 18.78 3.41
C GLN A 38 10.02 17.75 4.15
N VAL A 39 10.42 17.34 5.35
CA VAL A 39 9.65 16.40 6.18
C VAL A 39 8.93 17.17 7.27
N ASN A 40 7.60 17.24 7.16
CA ASN A 40 6.77 17.69 8.26
C ASN A 40 6.36 16.48 9.11
N PHE A 41 7.04 16.29 10.24
CA PHE A 41 6.81 15.17 11.15
C PHE A 41 5.40 15.14 11.75
N GLY A 42 4.73 16.31 11.89
CA GLY A 42 3.35 16.38 12.38
C GLY A 42 2.36 15.76 11.41
N TYR A 43 2.39 16.19 10.13
CA TYR A 43 1.55 15.57 9.10
C TYR A 43 1.94 14.11 8.84
N ALA A 44 3.23 13.80 8.87
CA ALA A 44 3.71 12.42 8.72
C ALA A 44 3.14 11.49 9.81
N ALA A 45 3.08 11.95 11.07
CA ALA A 45 2.53 11.16 12.18
C ALA A 45 1.02 10.91 12.03
N ILE A 46 0.25 11.92 11.63
CA ILE A 46 -1.19 11.79 11.38
C ILE A 46 -1.46 10.81 10.24
N ILE A 47 -0.72 10.95 9.14
CA ILE A 47 -0.81 10.06 7.98
C ILE A 47 -0.39 8.63 8.36
N ALA A 48 0.68 8.46 9.12
CA ALA A 48 1.14 7.16 9.60
C ALA A 48 0.11 6.49 10.51
N ALA A 49 -0.52 7.23 11.42
CA ALA A 49 -1.60 6.71 12.26
C ALA A 49 -2.81 6.26 11.44
N GLY A 50 -3.22 7.09 10.46
CA GLY A 50 -4.30 6.72 9.52
C GLY A 50 -3.96 5.49 8.68
N LEU A 51 -2.72 5.37 8.21
CA LEU A 51 -2.21 4.21 7.48
C LEU A 51 -2.22 2.95 8.34
N LEU A 52 -1.76 3.02 9.59
CA LEU A 52 -1.76 1.89 10.51
C LEU A 52 -3.18 1.40 10.79
N ILE A 53 -4.09 2.32 11.12
CA ILE A 53 -5.49 1.98 11.39
C ILE A 53 -6.15 1.41 10.13
N GLY A 54 -5.99 2.09 9.00
CA GLY A 54 -6.57 1.67 7.73
C GLY A 54 -6.05 0.33 7.24
N ALA A 55 -4.74 0.08 7.35
CA ALA A 55 -4.13 -1.20 6.98
C ALA A 55 -4.56 -2.33 7.91
N PHE A 56 -4.63 -2.09 9.22
CA PHE A 56 -5.07 -3.09 10.19
C PHE A 56 -6.54 -3.48 9.97
N VAL A 57 -7.42 -2.48 9.84
CA VAL A 57 -8.84 -2.70 9.58
C VAL A 57 -9.04 -3.34 8.22
N GLY A 58 -8.34 -2.85 7.18
CA GLY A 58 -8.41 -3.41 5.83
C GLY A 58 -7.95 -4.87 5.75
N ALA A 59 -6.85 -5.22 6.43
CA ALA A 59 -6.35 -6.59 6.49
C ALA A 59 -7.35 -7.52 7.21
N LYS A 60 -7.95 -7.05 8.32
CA LYS A 60 -8.95 -7.82 9.06
C LYS A 60 -10.23 -8.04 8.25
N LEU A 61 -10.67 -7.03 7.51
CA LEU A 61 -11.84 -7.12 6.61
C LEU A 61 -11.55 -7.95 5.36
N ALA A 62 -10.31 -7.99 4.88
CA ALA A 62 -9.91 -8.80 3.73
C ALA A 62 -9.78 -10.29 4.05
N GLY A 63 -9.50 -10.66 5.30
CA GLY A 63 -9.37 -12.05 5.75
C GLY A 63 -10.54 -12.99 5.38
N PRO A 64 -11.81 -12.61 5.60
CA PRO A 64 -12.96 -13.44 5.23
C PRO A 64 -13.39 -13.33 3.75
N VAL A 65 -12.77 -12.47 2.94
CA VAL A 65 -13.18 -12.22 1.56
C VAL A 65 -12.49 -13.21 0.62
N SER A 66 -13.26 -13.84 -0.27
CA SER A 66 -12.68 -14.77 -1.25
C SER A 66 -11.72 -14.07 -2.20
N GLU A 67 -10.67 -14.77 -2.62
CA GLU A 67 -9.62 -14.23 -3.49
C GLU A 67 -10.19 -13.65 -4.80
N VAL A 68 -11.22 -14.29 -5.35
CA VAL A 68 -11.93 -13.83 -6.56
C VAL A 68 -12.67 -12.51 -6.32
N ALA A 69 -13.33 -12.35 -5.17
CA ALA A 69 -14.03 -11.12 -4.82
C ALA A 69 -13.03 -9.97 -4.58
N LEU A 70 -11.92 -10.25 -3.88
CA LEU A 70 -10.87 -9.26 -3.63
C LEU A 70 -10.25 -8.76 -4.94
N ARG A 71 -9.96 -9.67 -5.89
CA ARG A 71 -9.42 -9.33 -7.20
C ARG A 71 -10.39 -8.49 -8.03
N ARG A 72 -11.68 -8.82 -8.04
CA ARG A 72 -12.71 -8.04 -8.76
C ARG A 72 -12.89 -6.66 -8.15
N ALA A 73 -12.95 -6.56 -6.82
CA ALA A 73 -13.08 -5.29 -6.12
C ALA A 73 -11.87 -4.36 -6.40
N PHE A 74 -10.66 -4.91 -6.32
CA PHE A 74 -9.44 -4.14 -6.64
C PHE A 74 -9.41 -3.70 -8.11
N GLY A 75 -9.79 -4.57 -9.05
CA GLY A 75 -9.88 -4.22 -10.47
C GLY A 75 -10.90 -3.11 -10.76
N ALA A 76 -12.08 -3.18 -10.15
CA ALA A 76 -13.10 -2.13 -10.27
C ALA A 76 -12.62 -0.79 -9.68
N PHE A 77 -11.94 -0.83 -8.53
CA PHE A 77 -11.33 0.35 -7.93
C PHE A 77 -10.30 1.00 -8.85
N LEU A 78 -9.43 0.22 -9.48
CA LEU A 78 -8.45 0.74 -10.45
C LEU A 78 -9.12 1.40 -11.67
N LEU A 79 -10.21 0.82 -12.19
CA LEU A 79 -10.98 1.42 -13.29
C LEU A 79 -11.59 2.76 -12.88
N LEU A 80 -12.13 2.87 -11.66
CA LEU A 80 -12.66 4.13 -11.13
C LEU A 80 -11.56 5.19 -11.01
N VAL A 81 -10.40 4.83 -10.45
CA VAL A 81 -9.25 5.75 -10.32
C VAL A 81 -8.77 6.21 -11.69
N ALA A 82 -8.66 5.28 -12.66
CA ALA A 82 -8.28 5.61 -14.02
C ALA A 82 -9.29 6.57 -14.67
N GLY A 83 -10.59 6.32 -14.53
CA GLY A 83 -11.64 7.22 -15.02
C GLY A 83 -11.56 8.60 -14.38
N ARG A 84 -11.35 8.67 -13.05
CA ARG A 84 -11.22 9.94 -12.33
C ARG A 84 -9.98 10.73 -12.75
N LEU A 85 -8.89 10.06 -13.06
CA LEU A 85 -7.64 10.67 -13.51
C LEU A 85 -7.71 11.15 -14.97
N LEU A 86 -8.53 10.50 -15.81
CA LEU A 86 -8.80 10.93 -17.18
C LEU A 86 -9.73 12.15 -17.26
N LEU A 87 -10.60 12.30 -16.26
CA LEU A 87 -11.57 13.41 -16.16
C LEU A 87 -11.02 14.62 -15.39
N SER A 88 -9.83 14.53 -14.79
CA SER A 88 -9.14 15.59 -14.06
C SER A 88 -8.12 16.29 -14.94
#